data_AF-A0AAU8FRL5-F1
#
_entry.id   AF-A0AAU8FRL5-F1
#
_cell.length_a   1.000
_cell.length_b   1.000
_cell.length_c   1.000
_cell.angle_alpha   90.00
_cell.angle_beta   90.00
_cell.angle_gamma   90.00
#
_symmetry.space_group_name_H-M   'P 1'
#
loop_
_entity.id
_entity.type
_entity.pdbx_description
1 polymer ?
#
loop_
_entity_poly.entity_id
_entity_poly.type
_entity_poly.pdbx_seq_one_letter_code
_entity_poly.pdbx_strand_id
1 'polypeptide(L)'
;MKKRGLIVIIMASLTLSGCDRDRPIGPKGDPLGNTTEGHWRLTSLYKKADQVNVTEADSLAFLKMSVYTKFDSAYMTNNPHYIFAFSSPNFTDTTIIDAIPWSYSTNPEKTREVQYYRISKTKGFQIRFYFIENKPLSYQMDLSNIMESGEYREDLDTVRYVYTPTEKF
;
A
#
# COMPACT_ATOMS: atom_id res chain seq x y z
N MET A 1 57.06 0.23 -49.91
CA MET A 1 56.88 1.71 -49.96
C MET A 1 55.57 2.08 -49.25
N LYS A 2 55.63 3.12 -48.38
CA LYS A 2 54.53 3.93 -47.78
C LYS A 2 53.55 3.20 -46.82
N LYS A 3 53.67 3.39 -45.50
CA LYS A 3 53.17 4.48 -44.60
C LYS A 3 51.72 4.26 -44.15
N ARG A 4 51.53 3.85 -42.88
CA ARG A 4 51.02 4.62 -41.70
C ARG A 4 49.50 4.90 -41.69
N GLY A 5 48.81 4.32 -40.71
CA GLY A 5 48.03 5.05 -39.69
C GLY A 5 46.54 4.73 -39.86
N LEU A 6 45.64 4.69 -38.87
CA LEU A 6 45.59 5.25 -37.54
C LEU A 6 44.49 4.48 -36.76
N ILE A 7 44.65 4.44 -35.44
CA ILE A 7 43.78 3.90 -34.39
C ILE A 7 42.43 4.63 -34.30
N VAL A 8 41.32 3.90 -34.09
CA VAL A 8 40.10 4.31 -33.36
C VAL A 8 39.54 3.05 -32.67
N ILE A 9 39.95 2.74 -31.43
CA ILE A 9 39.17 2.84 -30.17
C ILE A 9 37.65 2.79 -30.40
N ILE A 10 36.95 1.82 -29.81
CA ILE A 10 35.78 2.05 -28.93
C ILE A 10 35.19 0.70 -28.48
N MET A 11 35.12 0.59 -27.14
CA MET A 11 34.23 -0.23 -26.33
C MET A 11 34.38 -1.74 -26.38
N ALA A 12 35.15 -2.21 -25.40
CA ALA A 12 34.80 -3.40 -24.63
C ALA A 12 33.31 -3.36 -24.28
N SER A 13 32.53 -4.23 -24.92
CA SER A 13 31.21 -4.64 -24.45
C SER A 13 31.38 -5.48 -23.20
N LEU A 14 31.72 -4.81 -22.09
CA LEU A 14 31.34 -5.22 -20.75
C LEU A 14 29.81 -5.15 -20.69
N THR A 15 29.14 -6.11 -21.30
CA THR A 15 27.79 -6.49 -20.86
C THR A 15 27.96 -7.23 -19.55
N LEU A 16 28.35 -6.49 -18.50
CA LEU A 16 27.89 -6.77 -17.16
C LEU A 16 26.40 -6.44 -17.17
N SER A 17 25.64 -7.30 -17.83
CA SER A 17 24.25 -7.54 -17.51
C SER A 17 24.29 -8.14 -16.12
N GLY A 18 24.46 -7.28 -15.11
CA GLY A 18 24.07 -7.58 -13.75
C GLY A 18 22.60 -7.89 -13.81
N CYS A 19 22.29 -9.18 -14.05
CA CYS A 19 21.03 -9.77 -13.69
C CYS A 19 20.94 -9.54 -12.17
N ASP A 20 20.31 -8.43 -11.78
CA ASP A 20 19.91 -8.13 -10.41
C ASP A 20 18.73 -9.07 -10.05
N ARG A 21 18.95 -10.38 -10.26
CA ARG A 21 17.95 -11.46 -10.18
C ARG A 21 17.79 -12.04 -8.78
N ASP A 22 18.58 -11.59 -7.83
CA ASP A 22 18.59 -12.15 -6.47
C ASP A 22 18.28 -11.09 -5.42
N ARG A 23 17.24 -10.28 -5.65
CA ARG A 23 16.63 -9.52 -4.55
C ARG A 23 15.33 -10.21 -4.18
N PRO A 24 15.19 -10.70 -2.92
CA PRO A 24 14.00 -11.46 -2.53
C PRO A 24 12.75 -10.64 -2.85
N ILE A 25 11.81 -11.30 -3.52
CA ILE A 25 10.44 -10.80 -3.72
C ILE A 25 9.83 -10.80 -2.32
N GLY A 26 10.10 -9.74 -1.56
CA GLY A 26 9.49 -9.52 -0.26
C GLY A 26 7.95 -9.59 -0.39
N PRO A 27 7.25 -9.82 0.72
CA PRO A 27 5.82 -10.01 0.72
C PRO A 27 5.10 -8.91 -0.06
N LYS A 28 4.22 -9.32 -0.99
CA LYS A 28 3.41 -8.41 -1.81
C LYS A 28 2.26 -7.89 -0.96
N GLY A 29 2.32 -6.62 -0.58
CA GLY A 29 1.22 -5.97 0.15
C GLY A 29 0.03 -5.58 -0.72
N ASP A 30 0.09 -5.77 -2.04
CA ASP A 30 -0.68 -4.92 -2.94
C ASP A 30 -1.92 -5.58 -3.60
N PRO A 31 -3.15 -5.16 -3.24
CA PRO A 31 -4.35 -5.39 -4.03
C PRO A 31 -4.70 -4.19 -4.94
N LEU A 32 -3.88 -3.13 -5.03
CA LEU A 32 -4.12 -2.01 -5.94
C LEU A 32 -3.79 -2.45 -7.37
N GLY A 33 -4.82 -2.92 -8.07
CA GLY A 33 -4.73 -3.34 -9.47
C GLY A 33 -4.34 -4.81 -9.69
N ASN A 34 -4.12 -5.58 -8.62
CA ASN A 34 -3.87 -7.03 -8.69
C ASN A 34 -4.95 -7.79 -7.92
N THR A 35 -5.47 -8.89 -8.46
CA THR A 35 -6.55 -9.70 -7.83
C THR A 35 -6.05 -10.56 -6.66
N THR A 36 -4.90 -10.23 -6.08
CA THR A 36 -4.25 -11.04 -5.03
C THR A 36 -4.43 -10.37 -3.68
N GLU A 37 -4.70 -11.17 -2.64
CA GLU A 37 -4.83 -10.66 -1.27
C GLU A 37 -3.49 -10.06 -0.78
N GLY A 38 -3.55 -8.92 -0.11
CA GLY A 38 -2.42 -8.29 0.58
C GLY A 38 -2.46 -8.59 2.09
N HIS A 39 -1.32 -8.97 2.66
CA HIS A 39 -1.17 -9.24 4.09
C HIS A 39 -0.23 -8.25 4.74
N TRP A 40 -0.63 -7.74 5.90
CA TRP A 40 -0.03 -6.59 6.56
C TRP A 40 0.05 -6.82 8.07
N ARG A 41 1.15 -6.39 8.68
CA ARG A 41 1.37 -6.43 10.13
C ARG A 41 1.57 -5.03 10.67
N LEU A 42 0.87 -4.70 11.75
CA LEU A 42 1.00 -3.42 12.44
C LEU A 42 2.39 -3.32 13.09
N THR A 43 3.14 -2.28 12.74
CA THR A 43 4.49 -2.03 13.26
C THR A 43 4.58 -0.75 14.07
N SER A 44 3.66 0.20 13.88
CA SER A 44 3.63 1.42 14.69
C SER A 44 2.22 1.97 14.80
N LEU A 45 1.95 2.65 15.92
CA LEU A 45 0.71 3.36 16.20
C LEU A 45 1.06 4.78 16.62
N TYR A 46 0.38 5.76 16.01
CA TYR A 46 0.54 7.17 16.35
C TYR A 46 -0.82 7.74 16.75
N LYS A 47 -0.86 8.46 17.87
CA LYS A 47 -2.00 9.29 18.28
C LYS A 47 -1.56 10.74 18.14
N LYS A 48 -2.13 11.46 17.17
CA LYS A 48 -1.66 12.77 16.70
C LYS A 48 -0.18 12.70 16.28
N ALA A 49 0.70 13.40 16.99
CA ALA A 49 2.14 13.43 16.72
C ALA A 49 2.92 12.41 17.59
N ASP A 50 2.29 11.81 18.59
CA ASP A 50 2.97 10.95 19.56
C ASP A 50 2.88 9.49 19.13
N GLN A 51 4.03 8.81 19.09
CA GLN A 51 4.08 7.37 18.92
C GLN A 51 3.67 6.71 20.24
N VAL A 52 2.75 5.75 20.16
CA VAL A 52 2.26 4.99 21.31
C VAL A 52 2.52 3.51 21.13
N ASN A 53 2.34 2.72 22.19
CA ASN A 53 2.62 1.29 22.13
C ASN A 53 1.61 0.58 21.20
N VAL A 54 2.12 -0.28 20.32
CA VAL A 54 1.32 -1.05 19.36
C VAL A 54 0.36 -2.00 20.08
N THR A 55 0.70 -2.47 21.28
CA THR A 55 -0.17 -3.34 22.10
C THR A 55 -1.47 -2.66 22.53
N GLU A 56 -1.57 -1.32 22.42
CA GLU A 56 -2.84 -0.63 22.65
C GLU A 56 -3.87 -0.85 21.53
N ALA A 57 -3.45 -1.38 20.38
CA ALA A 57 -4.29 -1.71 19.24
C ALA A 57 -4.30 -3.23 18.98
N ASP A 58 -4.37 -4.03 20.04
CA ASP A 58 -4.30 -5.49 19.97
C ASP A 58 -5.30 -6.11 19.00
N SER A 59 -6.49 -5.54 18.76
CA SER A 59 -7.43 -6.08 17.77
C SER A 59 -7.09 -5.77 16.30
N LEU A 60 -6.04 -4.99 16.04
CA LEU A 60 -5.66 -4.47 14.73
C LEU A 60 -4.25 -4.91 14.31
N ALA A 61 -3.67 -5.89 15.00
CA ALA A 61 -2.28 -6.32 14.80
C ALA A 61 -1.99 -6.83 13.38
N PHE A 62 -2.96 -7.47 12.75
CA PHE A 62 -2.87 -7.95 11.37
C PHE A 62 -3.98 -7.35 10.52
N LEU A 63 -3.67 -7.10 9.24
CA LEU A 63 -4.61 -6.67 8.24
C LEU A 63 -4.49 -7.55 7.01
N LYS A 64 -5.60 -8.15 6.59
CA LYS A 64 -5.75 -8.74 5.26
C LYS A 64 -6.62 -7.83 4.41
N MET A 65 -6.11 -7.45 3.24
CA MET A 65 -6.83 -6.65 2.27
C MET A 65 -7.12 -7.49 1.02
N SER A 66 -8.39 -7.59 0.63
CA SER A 66 -8.79 -8.26 -0.61
C SER A 66 -9.73 -7.38 -1.43
N VAL A 67 -9.83 -7.64 -2.72
CA VAL A 67 -10.66 -6.88 -3.65
C VAL A 67 -11.65 -7.79 -4.35
N TYR A 68 -12.88 -7.32 -4.50
CA TYR A 68 -13.89 -7.95 -5.33
C TYR A 68 -14.63 -6.89 -6.14
N THR A 69 -15.24 -7.27 -7.25
CA THR A 69 -16.04 -6.35 -8.06
C THR A 69 -17.51 -6.58 -7.81
N LYS A 70 -18.27 -5.50 -7.62
CA LYS A 70 -19.73 -5.55 -7.48
C LYS A 70 -20.39 -4.67 -8.54
N PHE A 71 -21.45 -5.17 -9.15
CA PHE A 71 -22.24 -4.36 -10.09
C PHE A 71 -23.00 -3.26 -9.36
N ASP A 72 -22.80 -2.02 -9.79
CA ASP A 72 -23.51 -0.84 -9.34
C ASP A 72 -24.56 -0.45 -10.39
N SER A 73 -25.84 -0.67 -10.04
CA SER A 73 -26.95 -0.41 -10.93
C SER A 73 -27.18 1.06 -11.22
N ALA A 74 -26.74 1.97 -10.36
CA ALA A 74 -26.91 3.41 -10.58
C ALA A 74 -26.03 3.92 -11.72
N TYR A 75 -24.87 3.28 -11.94
CA TYR A 75 -23.89 3.68 -12.95
C TYR A 75 -23.67 2.61 -14.02
N MET A 76 -24.42 1.50 -13.96
CA MET A 76 -24.35 0.38 -14.91
C MET A 76 -22.91 -0.15 -15.10
N THR A 77 -22.13 -0.16 -14.03
CA THR A 77 -20.71 -0.52 -14.06
C THR A 77 -20.33 -1.39 -12.87
N ASN A 78 -19.25 -2.16 -13.00
CA ASN A 78 -18.67 -2.87 -11.88
C ASN A 78 -17.73 -1.93 -11.12
N ASN A 79 -18.02 -1.71 -9.83
CA ASN A 79 -17.17 -0.94 -8.95
C ASN A 79 -16.31 -1.89 -8.10
N PRO A 80 -15.02 -1.58 -7.89
CA PRO A 80 -14.18 -2.34 -6.98
C PRO A 80 -14.59 -2.05 -5.54
N HIS A 81 -14.71 -3.12 -4.76
CA HIS A 81 -14.90 -3.11 -3.32
C HIS A 81 -13.68 -3.74 -2.65
N TYR A 82 -13.22 -3.13 -1.57
CA TYR A 82 -12.08 -3.62 -0.80
C TYR A 82 -12.58 -4.10 0.56
N ILE A 83 -12.21 -5.33 0.89
CA ILE A 83 -12.44 -5.92 2.20
C ILE A 83 -11.16 -5.76 3.02
N PHE A 84 -11.30 -5.14 4.18
CA PHE A 84 -10.25 -4.97 5.19
C PHE A 84 -10.61 -5.84 6.40
N ALA A 85 -9.90 -6.94 6.57
CA ALA A 85 -10.05 -7.83 7.72
C ALA A 85 -8.92 -7.57 8.72
N PHE A 86 -9.25 -6.93 9.84
CA PHE A 86 -8.34 -6.62 10.93
C PHE A 86 -8.42 -7.71 11.99
N SER A 87 -7.29 -8.28 12.39
CA SER A 87 -7.25 -9.39 13.34
C SER A 87 -6.31 -9.14 14.50
N SER A 88 -6.64 -9.72 15.65
CA SER A 88 -5.76 -9.75 16.83
C SER A 88 -4.53 -10.65 16.63
N PRO A 89 -3.46 -10.53 17.45
CA PRO A 89 -2.26 -11.37 17.33
C PRO A 89 -2.55 -12.86 17.35
N ASN A 90 -3.61 -13.27 18.05
CA ASN A 90 -4.00 -14.67 18.23
C ASN A 90 -5.19 -15.07 17.33
N PHE A 91 -5.62 -14.18 16.41
CA PHE A 91 -6.77 -14.38 15.52
C PHE A 91 -8.09 -14.69 16.23
N THR A 92 -8.21 -14.33 17.51
CA THR A 92 -9.43 -14.52 18.31
C THR A 92 -10.53 -13.56 17.89
N ASP A 93 -10.14 -12.37 17.46
CA ASP A 93 -11.03 -11.27 17.11
C ASP A 93 -10.69 -10.82 15.70
N THR A 94 -11.72 -10.72 14.85
CA THR A 94 -11.57 -10.19 13.49
C THR A 94 -12.69 -9.21 13.19
N THR A 95 -12.32 -7.98 12.84
CA THR A 95 -13.23 -6.94 12.35
C THR A 95 -13.12 -6.83 10.85
N ILE A 96 -14.24 -6.85 10.14
CA ILE A 96 -14.28 -6.76 8.68
C ILE A 96 -14.94 -5.44 8.27
N ILE A 97 -14.28 -4.71 7.37
CA ILE A 97 -14.79 -3.49 6.76
C ILE A 97 -14.85 -3.69 5.25
N ASP A 98 -16.01 -3.38 4.66
CA ASP A 98 -16.18 -3.24 3.21
C ASP A 98 -16.18 -1.76 2.86
N ALA A 99 -15.27 -1.35 1.97
CA ALA A 99 -15.19 0.03 1.54
C ALA A 99 -14.90 0.15 0.05
N ILE A 100 -15.36 1.25 -0.54
CA ILE A 100 -15.13 1.61 -1.95
C ILE A 100 -14.07 2.70 -2.04
N PRO A 101 -13.16 2.68 -3.02
CA PRO A 101 -12.29 3.81 -3.28
C PRO A 101 -13.14 4.99 -3.75
N TRP A 102 -12.97 6.15 -3.11
CA TRP A 102 -13.77 7.34 -3.38
C TRP A 102 -12.95 8.49 -3.99
N SER A 103 -11.74 8.70 -3.50
CA SER A 103 -10.82 9.68 -4.07
C SER A 103 -9.39 9.17 -4.03
N TYR A 104 -8.59 9.62 -4.98
CA TYR A 104 -7.20 9.19 -5.16
C TYR A 104 -6.32 10.40 -5.46
N SER A 105 -5.10 10.38 -4.94
CA SER A 105 -4.06 11.36 -5.27
C SER A 105 -2.70 10.68 -5.26
N THR A 106 -1.87 10.97 -6.26
CA THR A 106 -0.46 10.58 -6.28
C THR A 106 0.44 11.78 -6.06
N ASN A 107 1.48 11.58 -5.25
CA ASN A 107 2.62 12.47 -5.20
C ASN A 107 3.85 11.71 -5.71
N PRO A 108 4.19 11.85 -7.01
CA PRO A 108 5.30 11.12 -7.61
C PRO A 108 6.66 11.52 -7.02
N GLU A 109 6.83 12.75 -6.54
CA GLU A 109 8.06 13.21 -5.88
C GLU A 109 8.28 12.55 -4.51
N LYS A 110 7.20 12.08 -3.88
CA LYS A 110 7.22 11.49 -2.53
C LYS A 110 7.04 9.97 -2.53
N THR A 111 7.12 9.32 -3.70
CA THR A 111 6.85 7.89 -3.90
C THR A 111 5.62 7.40 -3.12
N ARG A 112 4.56 8.22 -3.13
CA ARG A 112 3.36 8.02 -2.29
C ARG A 112 2.09 8.05 -3.11
N GLU A 113 1.25 7.08 -2.86
CA GLU A 113 -0.15 7.06 -3.28
C GLU A 113 -1.06 7.26 -2.08
N VAL A 114 -2.13 8.02 -2.27
CA VAL A 114 -3.12 8.31 -1.24
C VAL A 114 -4.49 7.93 -1.78
N GLN A 115 -5.19 7.07 -1.05
CA GLN A 115 -6.55 6.67 -1.35
C GLN A 115 -7.48 6.95 -0.17
N TYR A 116 -8.61 7.58 -0.44
CA TYR A 116 -9.71 7.67 0.51
C TYR A 116 -10.72 6.57 0.22
N TYR A 117 -10.98 5.75 1.23
CA TYR A 117 -11.96 4.68 1.18
C TYR A 117 -13.21 5.08 1.94
N ARG A 118 -14.35 4.90 1.28
CA ARG A 118 -15.66 5.21 1.83
C ARG A 118 -16.34 3.93 2.30
N ILE A 119 -16.73 3.91 3.57
CA ILE A 119 -17.53 2.82 4.16
C ILE A 119 -19.02 3.12 3.96
N SER A 120 -19.41 4.39 4.11
CA SER A 120 -20.80 4.84 3.98
C SER A 120 -20.88 6.28 3.49
N LYS A 121 -22.09 6.84 3.36
CA LYS A 121 -22.22 8.22 2.92
C LYS A 121 -21.50 9.23 3.81
N THR A 122 -21.32 8.90 5.08
CA THR A 122 -20.79 9.78 6.13
C THR A 122 -19.59 9.19 6.85
N LYS A 123 -19.03 8.08 6.38
CA LYS A 123 -17.87 7.44 7.02
C LYS A 123 -16.84 6.99 6.00
N GLY A 124 -15.57 7.18 6.33
CA GLY A 124 -14.45 6.71 5.53
C GLY A 124 -13.12 6.83 6.27
N PHE A 125 -12.05 6.40 5.61
CA PHE A 125 -10.68 6.46 6.11
C PHE A 125 -9.72 6.64 4.95
N GLN A 126 -8.51 7.11 5.23
CA GLN A 126 -7.47 7.28 4.22
C GLN A 126 -6.37 6.24 4.41
N ILE A 127 -5.87 5.73 3.30
CA ILE A 127 -4.64 4.96 3.24
C ILE A 127 -3.60 5.73 2.46
N ARG A 128 -2.37 5.74 2.97
CA ARG A 128 -1.19 6.22 2.27
C ARG A 128 -0.27 5.03 2.03
N PHE A 129 -0.04 4.70 0.77
CA PHE A 129 0.91 3.67 0.35
C PHE A 129 2.24 4.31 0.02
N TYR A 130 3.32 3.75 0.56
CA TYR A 130 4.67 4.18 0.26
C TYR A 130 5.37 3.12 -0.58
N PHE A 131 6.02 3.57 -1.65
CA PHE A 131 6.73 2.72 -2.60
C PHE A 131 8.24 2.94 -2.53
N ILE A 132 9.00 1.87 -2.73
CA ILE A 132 10.44 1.97 -2.93
C ILE A 132 10.65 2.48 -4.35
N GLU A 133 11.48 3.51 -4.52
CA GLU A 133 11.83 4.06 -5.82
C GLU A 133 12.22 2.93 -6.80
N ASN A 134 11.65 2.95 -8.01
CA ASN A 134 11.81 1.92 -9.05
C ASN A 134 11.22 0.52 -8.73
N LYS A 135 10.36 0.37 -7.71
CA LYS A 135 9.61 -0.87 -7.46
C LYS A 135 8.10 -0.58 -7.33
N PRO A 136 7.23 -1.36 -8.00
CA PRO A 136 5.77 -1.21 -7.87
C PRO A 136 5.23 -1.79 -6.56
N LEU A 137 6.09 -2.13 -5.59
CA LEU A 137 5.67 -2.78 -4.36
C LEU A 137 5.56 -1.76 -3.23
N SER A 138 4.38 -1.69 -2.63
CA SER A 138 4.14 -0.97 -1.39
C SER A 138 4.96 -1.63 -0.27
N TYR A 139 5.86 -0.88 0.35
CA TYR A 139 6.68 -1.38 1.49
C TYR A 139 6.11 -0.97 2.84
N GLN A 140 5.21 0.01 2.86
CA GLN A 140 4.54 0.50 4.05
C GLN A 140 3.16 1.05 3.68
N MET A 141 2.22 0.89 4.60
CA MET A 141 0.88 1.46 4.55
C MET A 141 0.62 2.26 5.82
N ASP A 142 0.24 3.52 5.69
CA ASP A 142 -0.32 4.30 6.79
C ASP A 142 -1.84 4.37 6.64
N LEU A 143 -2.56 3.77 7.58
CA LEU A 143 -4.01 3.77 7.68
C LEU A 143 -4.44 4.82 8.72
N SER A 144 -5.35 5.73 8.37
CA SER A 144 -5.96 6.66 9.33
C SER A 144 -7.04 5.99 10.18
N ASN A 145 -7.49 6.67 11.24
CA ASN A 145 -8.77 6.30 11.87
C ASN A 145 -9.93 6.42 10.88
N ILE A 146 -11.02 5.72 11.21
CA ILE A 146 -12.32 5.96 10.59
C ILE A 146 -12.82 7.33 11.04
N MET A 147 -13.22 8.14 10.07
CA MET A 147 -13.75 9.49 10.27
C MET A 147 -15.24 9.51 9.99
N GLU A 148 -15.99 10.32 10.75
CA GLU A 148 -17.38 10.65 10.47
C GLU A 148 -17.45 11.77 9.41
N SER A 149 -16.96 11.47 8.20
CA SER A 149 -17.00 12.36 7.04
C SER A 149 -17.19 11.54 5.76
N GLY A 150 -17.84 12.15 4.75
CA GLY A 150 -17.93 11.59 3.40
C GLY A 150 -16.67 11.81 2.55
N GLU A 151 -15.73 12.62 3.05
CA GLU A 151 -14.47 12.97 2.41
C GLU A 151 -13.34 13.08 3.45
N TYR A 152 -12.08 13.12 2.98
CA TYR A 152 -10.94 13.24 3.88
C TYR A 152 -10.93 14.58 4.63
N ARG A 153 -10.68 14.52 5.94
CA ARG A 153 -10.57 15.68 6.83
C ARG A 153 -9.39 15.53 7.77
N GLU A 154 -8.38 16.36 7.58
CA GLU A 154 -7.14 16.32 8.37
C GLU A 154 -7.39 16.58 9.86
N ASP A 155 -8.36 17.44 10.19
CA ASP A 155 -8.72 17.73 11.58
C ASP A 155 -9.35 16.55 12.33
N LEU A 156 -9.84 15.54 11.59
CA LEU A 156 -10.40 14.30 12.13
C LEU A 156 -9.40 13.12 12.10
N ASP A 157 -8.26 13.28 11.42
CA ASP A 157 -7.19 12.28 11.29
C ASP A 157 -6.27 12.34 12.53
N THR A 158 -6.73 11.67 13.59
CA THR A 158 -6.12 11.74 14.93
C THR A 158 -5.33 10.50 15.30
N VAL A 159 -5.51 9.39 14.58
CA VAL A 159 -4.79 8.13 14.82
C VAL A 159 -4.28 7.59 13.50
N ARG A 160 -3.02 7.13 13.49
CA ARG A 160 -2.42 6.46 12.32
C ARG A 160 -1.86 5.11 12.72
N TYR A 161 -2.23 4.11 11.94
CA TYR A 161 -1.76 2.74 12.06
C TYR A 161 -0.79 2.47 10.91
N VAL A 162 0.46 2.19 11.24
CA VAL A 162 1.50 1.91 10.24
C VAL A 162 1.69 0.42 10.13
N TYR A 163 1.48 -0.09 8.92
CA TYR A 163 1.62 -1.49 8.58
C TYR A 163 2.78 -1.72 7.63
N THR A 164 3.47 -2.83 7.79
CA THR A 164 4.42 -3.37 6.81
C THR A 164 3.87 -4.63 6.16
N PRO A 165 4.14 -4.87 4.87
CA PRO A 165 3.78 -6.12 4.22
C PRO A 165 4.41 -7.30 4.95
N THR A 166 3.66 -8.40 5.04
CA THR A 166 4.14 -9.66 5.63
C THR A 166 3.73 -10.81 4.72
N GLU A 167 4.41 -11.95 4.84
CA GLU A 167 3.87 -13.20 4.32
C GLU A 167 2.52 -13.49 4.97
N LYS A 168 1.75 -14.38 4.35
CA LYS A 168 0.47 -14.82 4.89
C LYS A 168 0.65 -15.34 6.32
N PHE A 169 -0.30 -14.98 7.17
CA PHE A 169 -0.43 -15.43 8.55
C PHE A 169 -1.55 -16.46 8.68
#